data_AF-A0A3D1H577-F1
#
_entry.id   AF-A0A3D1H577-F1
#
_cell.length_a   1.000
_cell.length_b   1.000
_cell.length_c   1.000
_cell.angle_alpha   90.00
_cell.angle_beta   90.00
_cell.angle_gamma   90.00
#
_symmetry.space_group_name_H-M   'P 1'
#
loop_
_entity.id
_entity.type
_entity.pdbx_description
1 polymer ?
#
loop_
_entity_poly.entity_id
_entity_poly.type
_entity_poly.pdbx_seq_one_letter_code
_entity_poly.pdbx_strand_id
1 'polypeptide(L)'
;MTDEEVLDLYIKKFFKVDPEDGVTRRGLKKLGLENFTTWREVLTALYYSKDINEAAVRLNYGITRRTSDNEDAPSKGMKGALDKKKGVLGMSWQEALGKNNNKFWPAHIMQSVGVNKCTICKEMMPLDNFTLLNDNDSVEKYKSDVYENECISCHREKQLGWNAAWKKENGHIVNELSARRRALKAETYDVLSIEEQNEVREIYKESKRLNNEAGYIKYHVDHIKPLSKGGAHAPYNLQILLAEDNLRKSDKWSDEL
;
A
#
# COMPACT_ATOMS: atom_id res chain seq x y z
N MET A 1 -18.67 -2.14 -14.00
CA MET A 1 -18.37 -0.97 -14.82
C MET A 1 -17.14 -1.28 -15.64
N THR A 2 -17.10 -0.90 -16.92
CA THR A 2 -15.93 -1.05 -17.80
C THR A 2 -15.01 0.17 -17.69
N ASP A 3 -13.77 0.05 -18.16
CA ASP A 3 -12.84 1.20 -18.24
C ASP A 3 -13.45 2.33 -19.12
N GLU A 4 -14.20 1.98 -20.17
CA GLU A 4 -14.89 2.93 -21.04
C GLU A 4 -16.01 3.69 -20.33
N GLU A 5 -16.86 2.98 -19.58
CA GLU A 5 -17.91 3.61 -18.76
C GLU A 5 -17.32 4.54 -17.70
N VAL A 6 -16.20 4.16 -17.07
CA VAL A 6 -15.46 5.02 -16.13
C VAL A 6 -15.00 6.32 -16.80
N LEU A 7 -14.39 6.21 -17.98
CA LEU A 7 -13.89 7.37 -18.72
C LEU A 7 -15.03 8.30 -19.15
N ASP A 8 -16.15 7.76 -19.62
CA ASP A 8 -17.33 8.56 -20.00
C ASP A 8 -17.92 9.31 -18.81
N LEU A 9 -18.06 8.64 -17.67
CA LEU A 9 -18.52 9.29 -16.44
C LEU A 9 -17.55 10.38 -15.99
N TYR A 10 -16.25 10.13 -16.10
CA TYR A 10 -15.23 11.11 -15.73
C TYR A 10 -15.26 12.34 -16.64
N ILE A 11 -15.36 12.15 -17.97
CA ILE A 11 -15.49 13.24 -18.94
C ILE A 11 -16.73 14.08 -18.64
N LYS A 12 -17.90 13.44 -18.50
CA LYS A 12 -19.16 14.15 -18.23
C LYS A 12 -19.10 14.92 -16.91
N LYS A 13 -18.50 14.33 -15.87
CA LYS A 13 -18.42 14.93 -14.53
C LYS A 13 -17.42 16.08 -14.44
N PHE A 14 -16.21 15.91 -14.97
CA PHE A 14 -15.10 16.85 -14.74
C PHE A 14 -14.81 17.76 -15.93
N PHE A 15 -14.96 17.25 -17.16
CA PHE A 15 -14.78 18.04 -18.38
C PHE A 15 -16.07 18.76 -18.79
N LYS A 16 -17.24 18.25 -18.37
CA LYS A 16 -18.58 18.82 -18.65
C LYS A 16 -18.85 18.97 -20.17
N VAL A 17 -18.36 18.01 -20.93
CA VAL A 17 -18.50 17.89 -22.39
C VAL A 17 -19.06 16.51 -22.73
N ASP A 18 -19.57 16.33 -23.94
CA ASP A 18 -19.90 14.99 -24.42
C ASP A 18 -18.60 14.22 -24.73
N PRO A 19 -18.49 12.93 -24.37
CA PRO A 19 -17.34 12.10 -24.73
C PRO A 19 -17.01 12.11 -26.23
N GLU A 20 -18.01 12.28 -27.10
CA GLU A 20 -17.86 12.34 -28.55
C GLU A 20 -17.53 13.74 -29.08
N ASP A 21 -17.49 14.77 -28.23
CA ASP A 21 -17.15 16.13 -28.65
C ASP A 21 -15.71 16.19 -29.19
N GLY A 22 -15.57 16.81 -30.38
CA GLY A 22 -14.32 16.83 -31.11
C GLY A 22 -13.26 17.81 -30.58
N VAL A 23 -12.05 17.30 -30.33
CA VAL A 23 -10.82 18.08 -30.19
C VAL A 23 -10.20 18.25 -31.58
N THR A 24 -10.23 19.46 -32.13
CA THR A 24 -9.83 19.72 -33.52
C THR A 24 -8.36 19.38 -33.80
N ARG A 25 -8.12 18.62 -34.85
CA ARG A 25 -6.81 18.12 -35.31
C ARG A 25 -6.67 18.14 -36.82
N ARG A 26 -6.17 19.27 -37.34
CA ARG A 26 -5.99 19.47 -38.79
C ARG A 26 -4.98 18.51 -39.43
N GLY A 27 -4.04 17.97 -38.67
CA GLY A 27 -3.00 17.06 -39.18
C GLY A 27 -3.50 15.68 -39.59
N LEU A 28 -4.64 15.23 -39.05
CA LEU A 28 -5.22 13.92 -39.32
C LEU A 28 -5.72 13.74 -40.75
N LYS A 29 -6.17 14.82 -41.39
CA LYS A 29 -6.57 14.81 -42.81
C LYS A 29 -5.46 14.27 -43.74
N LYS A 30 -4.18 14.45 -43.38
CA LYS A 30 -3.05 13.94 -44.15
C LYS A 30 -2.92 12.42 -44.12
N LEU A 31 -3.59 11.76 -43.18
CA LEU A 31 -3.64 10.31 -43.00
C LEU A 31 -4.97 9.71 -43.48
N GLY A 32 -5.83 10.51 -44.13
CA GLY A 32 -7.19 10.09 -44.50
C GLY A 32 -8.17 9.99 -43.32
N LEU A 33 -7.81 10.54 -42.15
CA LEU A 33 -8.63 10.52 -40.94
C LEU A 33 -9.43 11.81 -40.77
N GLU A 34 -10.49 11.74 -39.95
CA GLU A 34 -11.29 12.90 -39.56
C GLU A 34 -10.43 13.99 -38.89
N ASN A 35 -10.86 15.24 -38.99
CA ASN A 35 -10.06 16.39 -38.53
C ASN A 35 -10.22 16.68 -37.04
N PHE A 36 -10.62 15.70 -36.24
CA PHE A 36 -10.72 15.80 -34.79
C PHE A 36 -10.42 14.45 -34.12
N THR A 37 -10.21 14.48 -32.81
CA THR A 37 -10.13 13.31 -31.93
C THR A 37 -11.12 13.57 -30.81
N THR A 38 -11.93 12.60 -30.42
CA THR A 38 -12.96 12.79 -29.38
C THR A 38 -12.33 12.90 -27.99
N TRP A 39 -13.06 13.43 -27.01
CA TRP A 39 -12.59 13.41 -25.62
C TRP A 39 -12.42 11.99 -25.08
N ARG A 40 -13.28 11.04 -25.51
CA ARG A 40 -13.13 9.61 -25.22
C ARG A 40 -11.78 9.09 -25.69
N GLU A 41 -11.41 9.34 -26.94
CA GLU A 41 -10.12 8.93 -27.50
C GLU A 41 -8.94 9.59 -26.77
N VAL A 42 -9.04 10.89 -26.47
CA VAL A 42 -8.02 11.63 -25.73
C VAL A 42 -7.78 11.02 -24.35
N LEU A 43 -8.83 10.83 -23.55
CA LEU A 43 -8.68 10.31 -22.20
C LEU A 43 -8.31 8.82 -22.19
N THR A 44 -8.81 8.03 -23.14
CA THR A 44 -8.40 6.63 -23.30
C THR A 44 -6.90 6.53 -23.56
N ALA A 45 -6.38 7.35 -24.49
CA ALA A 45 -4.96 7.36 -24.78
C ALA A 45 -4.12 7.79 -23.57
N LEU A 46 -4.59 8.77 -22.78
CA LEU A 46 -3.92 9.17 -21.55
C LEU A 46 -3.96 8.04 -20.52
N TYR A 47 -5.13 7.45 -20.26
CA TYR A 47 -5.36 6.40 -19.26
C TYR A 47 -4.44 5.19 -19.43
N TYR A 48 -4.18 4.75 -20.67
CA TYR A 48 -3.33 3.58 -20.93
C TYR A 48 -1.86 3.91 -21.21
N SER A 49 -1.46 5.19 -21.19
CA SER A 49 -0.08 5.61 -21.52
C SER A 49 0.72 5.92 -20.26
N LYS A 50 2.03 5.67 -20.31
CA LYS A 50 2.93 5.99 -19.19
C LYS A 50 3.10 7.50 -18.99
N ASP A 51 2.96 8.26 -20.08
CA ASP A 51 3.11 9.70 -20.11
C ASP A 51 2.34 10.32 -21.29
N ILE A 52 2.27 11.65 -21.31
CA ILE A 52 1.59 12.41 -22.36
C ILE A 52 2.26 12.25 -23.73
N ASN A 53 3.56 11.95 -23.81
CA ASN A 53 4.24 11.78 -25.10
C ASN A 53 3.82 10.46 -25.74
N GLU A 54 3.75 9.38 -24.97
CA GLU A 54 3.22 8.10 -25.44
C GLU A 54 1.75 8.23 -25.88
N ALA A 55 0.91 8.91 -25.10
CA ALA A 55 -0.48 9.18 -25.48
C ALA A 55 -0.56 9.99 -26.78
N ALA A 56 0.27 11.02 -26.90
CA ALA A 56 0.34 11.86 -28.09
C ALA A 56 0.79 11.08 -29.33
N VAL A 57 1.77 10.18 -29.18
CA VAL A 57 2.25 9.29 -30.26
C VAL A 57 1.13 8.33 -30.70
N ARG A 58 0.44 7.69 -29.74
CA ARG A 58 -0.70 6.79 -30.05
C ARG A 58 -1.81 7.50 -30.80
N LEU A 59 -2.07 8.75 -30.43
CA LEU A 59 -3.01 9.61 -31.12
C LEU A 59 -2.42 10.28 -32.35
N ASN A 60 -1.24 9.90 -32.87
CA ASN A 60 -0.71 10.44 -34.13
C ASN A 60 -0.39 11.95 -34.08
N TYR A 61 -0.06 12.53 -32.92
CA TYR A 61 0.42 13.91 -32.83
C TYR A 61 1.88 14.03 -33.30
N GLY A 62 2.27 15.20 -33.80
CA GLY A 62 3.66 15.51 -34.14
C GLY A 62 4.23 14.80 -35.36
N ILE A 63 3.45 13.95 -36.05
CA ILE A 63 3.90 13.11 -37.19
C ILE A 63 4.66 13.90 -38.25
N THR A 64 4.19 15.10 -38.61
CA THR A 64 4.82 15.91 -39.67
C THR A 64 6.10 16.62 -39.25
N ARG A 65 6.53 16.49 -37.99
CA ARG A 65 7.69 17.17 -37.41
C ARG A 65 8.60 16.23 -36.61
N ARG A 66 8.37 14.92 -36.70
CA ARG A 66 9.17 13.92 -35.99
C ARG A 66 10.50 13.75 -36.70
N THR A 67 11.57 14.28 -36.10
CA THR A 67 12.98 14.05 -36.49
C THR A 67 13.71 13.43 -35.31
N SER A 68 14.91 12.87 -35.52
CA SER A 68 15.78 12.37 -34.43
C SER A 68 15.99 13.41 -33.32
N ASP A 69 15.92 14.70 -33.67
CA ASP A 69 16.30 15.81 -32.79
C ASP A 69 15.08 16.42 -32.07
N ASN A 70 13.87 15.90 -32.26
CA ASN A 70 12.65 16.48 -31.69
C ASN A 70 11.63 15.43 -31.25
N GLU A 71 12.05 14.55 -30.33
CA GLU A 71 11.22 13.49 -29.76
C GLU A 71 9.99 14.00 -28.99
N ASP A 72 10.01 15.27 -28.56
CA ASP A 72 8.91 15.93 -27.84
C ASP A 72 7.83 16.54 -28.75
N ALA A 73 8.03 16.53 -30.08
CA ALA A 73 7.06 17.10 -31.02
C ALA A 73 5.62 16.57 -30.83
N PRO A 74 5.38 15.28 -30.52
CA PRO A 74 4.04 14.76 -30.24
C PRO A 74 3.41 15.40 -28.99
N SER A 75 4.09 15.35 -27.84
CA SER A 75 3.56 15.90 -26.59
C SER A 75 3.30 17.41 -26.67
N LYS A 76 4.19 18.18 -27.31
CA LYS A 76 3.99 19.63 -27.56
C LYS A 76 2.76 19.89 -28.41
N GLY A 77 2.54 19.08 -29.45
CA GLY A 77 1.37 19.17 -30.31
C GLY A 77 0.07 18.86 -29.58
N MET A 78 0.07 17.84 -28.72
CA MET A 78 -1.09 17.46 -27.92
C MET A 78 -1.44 18.52 -26.89
N LYS A 79 -0.46 18.99 -26.10
CA LYS A 79 -0.65 20.08 -25.12
C LYS A 79 -1.25 21.32 -25.77
N GLY A 80 -0.67 21.79 -26.87
CA GLY A 80 -1.17 22.97 -27.57
C GLY A 80 -2.57 22.81 -28.19
N ALA A 81 -3.04 21.58 -28.44
CA ALA A 81 -4.42 21.31 -28.86
C ALA A 81 -5.38 21.37 -27.67
N LEU A 82 -4.99 20.80 -26.53
CA LEU A 82 -5.78 20.79 -25.29
C LEU A 82 -5.86 22.17 -24.64
N ASP A 83 -4.78 22.95 -24.66
CA ASP A 83 -4.74 24.32 -24.11
C ASP A 83 -5.78 25.23 -24.78
N LYS A 84 -6.06 25.00 -26.08
CA LYS A 84 -7.10 25.74 -26.83
C LYS A 84 -8.53 25.40 -26.38
N LYS A 85 -8.72 24.33 -25.62
CA LYS A 85 -10.01 23.91 -25.08
C LYS A 85 -10.34 24.54 -23.73
N LYS A 86 -9.46 25.37 -23.16
CA LYS A 86 -9.71 26.09 -21.90
C LYS A 86 -11.06 26.84 -21.89
N GLY A 87 -11.43 27.47 -23.01
CA GLY A 87 -12.72 28.17 -23.11
C GLY A 87 -13.93 27.23 -23.09
N VAL A 88 -13.80 26.03 -23.66
CA VAL A 88 -14.86 25.00 -23.65
C VAL A 88 -14.99 24.38 -22.26
N LEU A 89 -13.87 24.11 -21.60
CA LEU A 89 -13.84 23.46 -20.28
C LEU A 89 -14.12 24.44 -19.12
N GLY A 90 -13.97 25.76 -19.34
CA GLY A 90 -14.04 26.78 -18.29
C GLY A 90 -12.86 26.77 -17.32
N MET A 91 -11.91 25.84 -17.49
CA MET A 91 -10.67 25.68 -16.69
C MET A 91 -9.55 25.11 -17.58
N SER A 92 -8.32 25.03 -17.08
CA SER A 92 -7.26 24.34 -17.82
C SER A 92 -7.54 22.84 -17.89
N TRP A 93 -7.09 22.17 -18.96
CA TRP A 93 -7.26 20.71 -19.07
C TRP A 93 -6.47 19.97 -18.00
N GLN A 94 -5.36 20.55 -17.51
CA GLN A 94 -4.60 19.99 -16.38
C GLN A 94 -5.42 20.03 -15.09
N GLU A 95 -6.15 21.11 -14.83
CA GLU A 95 -7.07 21.20 -13.68
C GLU A 95 -8.22 20.19 -13.83
N ALA A 96 -8.77 20.04 -15.05
CA ALA A 96 -9.83 19.08 -15.33
C ALA A 96 -9.39 17.62 -15.12
N LEU A 97 -8.09 17.31 -15.27
CA LEU A 97 -7.50 15.99 -15.01
C LEU A 97 -7.11 15.74 -13.55
N GLY A 98 -7.28 16.73 -12.65
CA GLY A 98 -6.82 16.66 -11.26
C GLY A 98 -5.39 17.18 -11.08
N LYS A 99 -5.18 17.95 -9.99
CA LYS A 99 -3.96 18.73 -9.68
C LYS A 99 -2.64 18.09 -10.11
N ASN A 100 -1.95 18.71 -11.07
CA ASN A 100 -0.50 18.70 -11.42
C ASN A 100 0.33 17.39 -11.36
N ASN A 101 -0.22 16.25 -10.99
CA ASN A 101 0.55 15.04 -10.71
C ASN A 101 0.30 14.01 -11.81
N ASN A 102 1.13 14.06 -12.85
CA ASN A 102 1.13 13.16 -14.02
C ASN A 102 1.32 11.66 -13.69
N LYS A 103 1.34 11.25 -12.42
CA LYS A 103 1.82 9.92 -12.01
C LYS A 103 0.76 8.89 -11.70
N PHE A 104 -0.54 9.22 -11.61
CA PHE A 104 -1.57 8.24 -11.26
C PHE A 104 -2.93 8.50 -11.91
N TRP A 105 -2.95 8.74 -13.24
CA TRP A 105 -4.21 8.97 -13.95
C TRP A 105 -5.23 7.84 -13.77
N PRO A 106 -4.89 6.54 -13.83
CA PRO A 106 -5.92 5.50 -13.78
C PRO A 106 -6.67 5.44 -12.45
N ALA A 107 -5.95 5.37 -11.33
CA ALA A 107 -6.56 5.31 -10.01
C ALA A 107 -7.32 6.60 -9.69
N HIS A 108 -6.74 7.77 -10.00
CA HIS A 108 -7.42 9.04 -9.79
C HIS A 108 -8.75 9.13 -10.56
N ILE A 109 -8.73 8.78 -11.85
CA ILE A 109 -9.93 8.80 -12.72
C ILE A 109 -11.00 7.87 -12.16
N MET A 110 -10.63 6.62 -11.84
CA MET A 110 -11.56 5.63 -11.27
C MET A 110 -12.16 6.12 -9.96
N GLN A 111 -11.31 6.54 -9.01
CA GLN A 111 -11.76 6.98 -7.68
C GLN A 111 -12.66 8.22 -7.77
N SER A 112 -12.38 9.11 -8.72
CA SER A 112 -13.20 10.31 -8.96
C SER A 112 -14.62 10.00 -9.43
N VAL A 113 -14.88 8.80 -9.95
CA VAL A 113 -16.22 8.32 -10.33
C VAL A 113 -16.79 7.25 -9.40
N GLY A 114 -16.16 7.01 -8.24
CA GLY A 114 -16.72 6.15 -7.19
C GLY A 114 -16.34 4.67 -7.28
N VAL A 115 -15.35 4.31 -8.09
CA VAL A 115 -14.79 2.95 -8.14
C VAL A 115 -13.28 2.96 -8.03
N ASN A 116 -12.67 1.80 -7.81
CA ASN A 116 -11.25 1.62 -8.05
C ASN A 116 -10.98 0.20 -8.57
N LYS A 117 -9.80 -0.01 -9.14
CA LYS A 117 -9.34 -1.31 -9.61
C LYS A 117 -8.23 -1.82 -8.70
N CYS A 118 -8.47 -2.95 -8.05
CA CYS A 118 -7.49 -3.51 -7.15
C CYS A 118 -6.19 -3.88 -7.89
N THR A 119 -5.04 -3.46 -7.36
CA THR A 119 -3.74 -3.79 -7.93
C THR A 119 -3.35 -5.26 -7.76
N ILE A 120 -4.01 -6.00 -6.86
CA ILE A 120 -3.77 -7.42 -6.59
C ILE A 120 -4.71 -8.28 -7.43
N CYS A 121 -6.02 -8.30 -7.13
CA CYS A 121 -6.96 -9.16 -7.86
C CYS A 121 -7.37 -8.63 -9.24
N LYS A 122 -7.01 -7.38 -9.57
CA LYS A 122 -7.36 -6.70 -10.85
C LYS A 122 -8.86 -6.46 -11.08
N GLU A 123 -9.69 -6.76 -10.10
CA GLU A 123 -11.13 -6.49 -10.16
C GLU A 123 -11.43 -5.00 -9.94
N MET A 124 -12.39 -4.49 -10.70
CA MET A 124 -12.95 -3.14 -10.51
C MET A 124 -14.17 -3.22 -9.61
N MET A 125 -14.20 -2.40 -8.56
CA MET A 125 -15.22 -2.44 -7.52
C MET A 125 -15.47 -1.04 -6.94
N PRO A 126 -16.60 -0.81 -6.24
CA PRO A 126 -16.89 0.46 -5.61
C PRO A 126 -15.89 0.80 -4.49
N LEU A 127 -15.77 2.09 -4.16
CA LEU A 127 -14.76 2.60 -3.20
C LEU A 127 -14.91 2.07 -1.78
N ASP A 128 -16.10 1.62 -1.38
CA ASP A 128 -16.36 0.97 -0.10
C ASP A 128 -15.56 -0.34 0.12
N ASN A 129 -15.03 -0.92 -0.96
CA ASN A 129 -14.13 -2.06 -0.94
C ASN A 129 -12.65 -1.68 -0.76
N PHE A 130 -12.33 -0.40 -0.58
CA PHE A 130 -10.98 0.13 -0.41
C PHE A 130 -10.87 0.98 0.85
N THR A 131 -9.70 0.99 1.47
CA THR A 131 -9.44 1.80 2.67
C THR A 131 -9.13 3.25 2.28
N LEU A 132 -9.69 4.22 3.00
CA LEU A 132 -9.33 5.63 2.83
C LEU A 132 -7.96 5.91 3.46
N LEU A 133 -7.04 6.50 2.70
CA LEU A 133 -5.67 6.78 3.18
C LEU A 133 -5.61 7.89 4.24
N ASN A 134 -6.56 8.83 4.22
CA ASN A 134 -6.51 10.07 5.01
C ASN A 134 -7.50 10.11 6.18
N ASP A 135 -7.98 8.97 6.67
CA ASP A 135 -8.92 8.94 7.81
C ASP A 135 -8.32 9.55 9.11
N ASN A 136 -6.98 9.69 9.20
CA ASN A 136 -6.29 10.16 10.42
C ASN A 136 -5.70 11.58 10.34
N ASP A 137 -5.84 12.31 9.23
CA ASP A 137 -5.28 13.66 9.12
C ASP A 137 -6.29 14.70 9.65
N SER A 138 -6.02 15.23 10.84
CA SER A 138 -6.88 16.18 11.56
C SER A 138 -6.95 17.57 10.90
N VAL A 139 -6.08 17.83 9.92
CA VAL A 139 -6.00 19.11 9.22
C VAL A 139 -6.81 19.03 7.92
N GLU A 140 -8.00 19.63 7.94
CA GLU A 140 -8.99 19.65 6.85
C GLU A 140 -8.42 20.04 5.47
N LYS A 141 -7.35 20.84 5.45
CA LYS A 141 -6.61 21.25 4.23
C LYS A 141 -6.01 20.09 3.44
N TYR A 142 -5.72 18.96 4.08
CA TYR A 142 -5.04 17.80 3.48
C TYR A 142 -5.97 16.59 3.29
N LYS A 143 -7.27 16.71 3.61
CA LYS A 143 -8.29 15.71 3.29
C LYS A 143 -8.52 15.66 1.77
N SER A 144 -7.71 14.87 1.09
CA SER A 144 -8.09 14.33 -0.22
C SER A 144 -8.68 12.94 0.00
N ASP A 145 -9.87 12.67 -0.51
CA ASP A 145 -10.51 11.36 -0.45
C ASP A 145 -9.77 10.35 -1.36
N VAL A 146 -8.54 10.00 -0.98
CA VAL A 146 -7.69 9.09 -1.74
C VAL A 146 -7.79 7.74 -1.08
N TYR A 147 -8.17 6.76 -1.87
CA TYR A 147 -8.30 5.39 -1.43
C TYR A 147 -7.02 4.63 -1.76
N GLU A 148 -6.73 3.63 -0.93
CA GLU A 148 -5.76 2.59 -1.25
C GLU A 148 -6.07 1.94 -2.60
N ASN A 149 -5.04 1.44 -3.27
CA ASN A 149 -5.19 0.73 -4.54
C ASN A 149 -5.35 -0.78 -4.35
N GLU A 150 -5.25 -1.26 -3.12
CA GLU A 150 -5.51 -2.64 -2.74
C GLU A 150 -6.91 -2.70 -2.11
N CYS A 151 -7.77 -3.63 -2.55
CA CYS A 151 -9.05 -3.82 -1.89
C CYS A 151 -8.82 -4.40 -0.49
N ILE A 152 -9.77 -4.17 0.41
CA ILE A 152 -9.69 -4.54 1.83
C ILE A 152 -9.36 -6.03 1.99
N SER A 153 -9.97 -6.90 1.19
CA SER A 153 -9.75 -8.35 1.24
C SER A 153 -8.31 -8.72 0.85
N CYS A 154 -7.83 -8.30 -0.31
CA CYS A 154 -6.47 -8.59 -0.77
C CYS A 154 -5.41 -7.96 0.14
N HIS A 155 -5.65 -6.74 0.63
CA HIS A 155 -4.76 -6.11 1.60
C HIS A 155 -4.68 -6.93 2.89
N ARG A 156 -5.82 -7.35 3.44
CA ARG A 156 -5.88 -8.20 4.64
C ARG A 156 -5.14 -9.52 4.43
N GLU A 157 -5.35 -10.20 3.31
CA GLU A 157 -4.66 -11.47 3.01
C GLU A 157 -3.14 -11.30 2.94
N LYS A 158 -2.68 -10.25 2.24
CA LYS A 158 -1.27 -9.87 2.18
C LYS A 158 -0.68 -9.62 3.57
N GLN A 159 -1.39 -8.87 4.42
CA GLN A 159 -0.98 -8.61 5.80
C GLN A 159 -0.94 -9.88 6.65
N LEU A 160 -1.90 -10.81 6.48
CA LEU A 160 -1.89 -12.10 7.17
C LEU A 160 -0.64 -12.91 6.80
N GLY A 161 -0.28 -12.95 5.51
CA GLY A 161 0.94 -13.60 5.04
C GLY A 161 2.21 -13.03 5.68
N TRP A 162 2.36 -11.70 5.68
CA TRP A 162 3.50 -11.01 6.30
C TRP A 162 3.57 -11.24 7.81
N ASN A 163 2.43 -11.14 8.50
CA ASN A 163 2.35 -11.38 9.94
C ASN A 163 2.70 -12.84 10.30
N ALA A 164 2.27 -13.81 9.49
CA ALA A 164 2.62 -15.21 9.70
C ALA A 164 4.14 -15.46 9.52
N ALA A 165 4.72 -14.92 8.44
CA ALA A 165 6.16 -15.01 8.19
C ALA A 165 6.98 -14.31 9.29
N TRP A 166 6.59 -13.10 9.68
CA TRP A 166 7.24 -12.36 10.75
C TRP A 166 7.15 -13.10 12.09
N LYS A 167 5.99 -13.67 12.45
CA LYS A 167 5.83 -14.46 13.68
C LYS A 167 6.69 -15.72 13.67
N LYS A 168 6.81 -16.40 12.54
CA LYS A 168 7.66 -17.60 12.40
C LYS A 168 9.13 -17.24 12.63
N GLU A 169 9.60 -16.16 12.01
CA GLU A 169 10.98 -15.70 12.17
C GLU A 169 11.25 -15.10 13.56
N ASN A 170 10.28 -14.38 14.12
CA ASN A 170 10.41 -13.64 15.37
C ASN A 170 9.69 -14.31 16.54
N GLY A 171 9.57 -15.62 16.53
CA GLY A 171 8.88 -16.37 17.58
C GLY A 171 9.43 -16.08 18.99
N HIS A 172 10.74 -15.85 19.10
CA HIS A 172 11.40 -15.42 20.34
C HIS A 172 10.84 -14.11 20.90
N ILE A 173 10.63 -13.09 20.05
CA ILE A 173 10.02 -11.80 20.44
C ILE A 173 8.57 -12.02 20.89
N VAL A 174 7.81 -12.83 20.16
CA VAL A 174 6.41 -13.12 20.51
C VAL A 174 6.32 -13.84 21.86
N ASN A 175 7.22 -14.80 22.11
CA ASN A 175 7.28 -15.53 23.37
C ASN A 175 7.66 -14.62 24.55
N GLU A 176 8.64 -13.73 24.36
CA GLU A 176 9.03 -12.72 25.34
C GLU A 176 7.84 -11.81 25.69
N LEU A 177 7.19 -11.21 24.69
CA LEU A 177 6.03 -10.34 24.89
C LEU A 177 4.88 -11.08 25.61
N SER A 178 4.66 -12.35 25.28
CA SER A 178 3.68 -13.20 25.96
C SER A 178 4.05 -13.45 27.43
N ALA A 179 5.31 -13.74 27.72
CA ALA A 179 5.81 -13.92 29.09
C ALA A 179 5.72 -12.63 29.91
N ARG A 180 6.12 -11.50 29.33
CA ARG A 180 5.97 -10.17 29.93
C ARG A 180 4.52 -9.85 30.26
N ARG A 181 3.59 -10.11 29.33
CA ARG A 181 2.15 -9.92 29.57
C ARG A 181 1.64 -10.81 30.71
N ARG A 182 2.12 -12.05 30.82
CA ARG A 182 1.78 -12.95 31.94
C ARG A 182 2.31 -12.42 33.26
N ALA A 183 3.53 -11.90 33.31
CA ALA A 183 4.10 -11.30 34.51
C ALA A 183 3.35 -10.05 34.96
N LEU A 184 2.96 -9.18 34.02
CA LEU A 184 2.12 -8.01 34.30
C LEU A 184 0.77 -8.44 34.90
N LYS A 185 0.14 -9.48 34.36
CA LYS A 185 -1.13 -10.01 34.88
C LYS A 185 -0.97 -10.68 36.26
N ALA A 186 0.19 -11.25 36.54
CA ALA A 186 0.53 -11.82 37.85
C ALA A 186 1.00 -10.77 38.87
N GLU A 187 1.10 -9.50 38.46
CA GLU A 187 1.62 -8.40 39.29
C GLU A 187 3.07 -8.65 39.79
N THR A 188 3.86 -9.40 39.03
CA THR A 188 5.27 -9.72 39.33
C THR A 188 6.25 -9.09 38.34
N TYR A 189 5.79 -8.13 37.54
CA TYR A 189 6.64 -7.46 36.56
C TYR A 189 7.43 -6.32 37.22
N ASP A 190 8.74 -6.50 37.30
CA ASP A 190 9.65 -5.44 37.72
C ASP A 190 9.95 -4.47 36.57
N VAL A 191 10.14 -3.20 36.92
CA VAL A 191 10.63 -2.20 35.97
C VAL A 191 12.11 -2.46 35.72
N LEU A 192 12.42 -3.02 34.56
CA LEU A 192 13.78 -3.36 34.14
C LEU A 192 14.50 -2.15 33.51
N SER A 193 15.81 -2.05 33.74
CA SER A 193 16.70 -1.14 33.01
C SER A 193 16.77 -1.51 31.52
N ILE A 194 17.35 -0.63 30.70
CA ILE A 194 17.53 -0.91 29.25
C ILE A 194 18.47 -2.11 29.06
N GLU A 195 19.51 -2.22 29.89
CA GLU A 195 20.48 -3.32 29.90
C GLU A 195 19.80 -4.63 30.25
N GLU A 196 19.00 -4.67 31.33
CA GLU A 196 18.25 -5.86 31.74
C GLU A 196 17.23 -6.28 30.67
N GLN A 197 16.56 -5.32 30.02
CA GLN A 197 15.67 -5.62 28.90
C GLN A 197 16.43 -6.23 27.72
N ASN A 198 17.66 -5.78 27.45
CA ASN A 198 18.49 -6.36 26.39
C ASN A 198 18.93 -7.78 26.77
N GLU A 199 19.31 -8.03 28.02
CA GLU A 199 19.65 -9.38 28.50
C GLU A 199 18.47 -10.34 28.37
N VAL A 200 17.25 -9.93 28.73
CA VAL A 200 16.04 -10.74 28.49
C VAL A 200 15.91 -11.08 27.00
N ARG A 201 16.06 -10.11 26.10
CA ARG A 201 15.99 -10.36 24.64
C ARG A 201 17.06 -11.35 24.19
N GLU A 202 18.29 -11.24 24.69
CA GLU A 202 19.38 -12.17 24.35
C GLU A 202 19.09 -13.59 24.84
N ILE A 203 18.50 -13.78 26.02
CA ILE A 203 18.06 -15.10 26.50
C ILE A 203 17.02 -15.72 25.55
N TYR A 204 16.03 -14.95 25.09
CA TYR A 204 15.03 -15.43 24.14
C TYR A 204 15.62 -15.72 22.75
N LYS A 205 16.56 -14.90 22.29
CA LYS A 205 17.30 -15.15 21.04
C LYS A 205 18.14 -16.42 21.13
N GLU A 206 18.81 -16.64 22.25
CA GLU A 206 19.62 -17.82 22.49
C GLU A 206 18.75 -19.08 22.51
N SER A 207 17.58 -19.03 23.16
CA SER A 207 16.60 -20.12 23.09
C SER A 207 16.17 -20.43 21.65
N LYS A 208 15.97 -19.41 20.80
CA LYS A 208 15.70 -19.62 19.36
C LYS A 208 16.89 -20.27 18.66
N ARG A 209 18.12 -19.82 18.92
CA ARG A 209 19.34 -20.38 18.32
C ARG A 209 19.45 -21.88 18.66
N LEU A 210 19.31 -22.23 19.93
CA LEU A 210 19.31 -23.63 20.40
C LEU A 210 18.22 -24.47 19.71
N ASN A 211 16.99 -23.95 19.60
CA ASN A 211 15.91 -24.64 18.90
C ASN A 211 16.20 -24.86 17.40
N ASN A 212 16.85 -23.90 16.74
CA ASN A 212 17.23 -24.04 15.33
C ASN A 212 18.32 -25.10 15.12
N GLU A 213 19.24 -25.24 16.07
CA GLU A 213 20.36 -26.19 15.99
C GLU A 213 19.96 -27.61 16.40
N ALA A 214 19.02 -27.75 17.33
CA ALA A 214 18.75 -29.02 18.00
C ALA A 214 17.77 -29.95 17.28
N GLY A 215 17.23 -29.52 16.12
CA GLY A 215 16.36 -30.33 15.26
C GLY A 215 15.05 -30.74 15.92
N TYR A 216 14.99 -31.95 16.49
CA TYR A 216 13.79 -32.50 17.15
C TYR A 216 13.69 -32.11 18.64
N ILE A 217 14.79 -31.66 19.24
CA ILE A 217 14.81 -31.25 20.64
C ILE A 217 14.35 -29.79 20.72
N LYS A 218 13.45 -29.50 21.67
CA LYS A 218 12.91 -28.17 21.88
C LYS A 218 13.37 -27.59 23.20
N TYR A 219 13.74 -26.32 23.20
CA TYR A 219 14.11 -25.54 24.38
C TYR A 219 13.04 -24.48 24.66
N HIS A 220 12.77 -24.22 25.93
CA HIS A 220 11.89 -23.16 26.41
C HIS A 220 12.67 -22.20 27.32
N VAL A 221 12.28 -20.92 27.29
CA VAL A 221 12.65 -19.98 28.36
C VAL A 221 11.67 -20.20 29.51
N ASP A 222 12.19 -20.54 30.68
CA ASP A 222 11.47 -20.79 31.91
C ASP A 222 11.81 -19.73 32.96
N HIS A 223 10.87 -19.49 33.88
CA HIS A 223 11.12 -18.68 35.06
C HIS A 223 11.62 -19.59 36.19
N ILE A 224 12.83 -19.33 36.70
CA ILE A 224 13.45 -20.09 37.79
C ILE A 224 12.46 -20.22 38.95
N LYS A 225 12.11 -19.09 39.58
CA LYS A 225 10.93 -18.94 40.43
C LYS A 225 9.70 -18.66 39.55
N PRO A 226 8.64 -19.48 39.57
CA PRO A 226 7.44 -19.27 38.77
C PRO A 226 6.75 -17.93 39.05
N LEU A 227 6.11 -17.35 38.03
CA LEU A 227 5.35 -16.10 38.15
C LEU A 227 4.25 -16.19 39.21
N SER A 228 3.56 -17.33 39.32
CA SER A 228 2.50 -17.59 40.31
C SER A 228 2.97 -17.51 41.78
N LYS A 229 4.28 -17.67 42.01
CA LYS A 229 4.92 -17.65 43.32
C LYS A 229 5.61 -16.33 43.61
N GLY A 230 5.41 -15.31 42.77
CA GLY A 230 6.10 -14.03 42.91
C GLY A 230 7.45 -13.96 42.19
N GLY A 231 7.69 -14.82 41.20
CA GLY A 231 8.89 -14.73 40.36
C GLY A 231 8.81 -13.56 39.38
N ALA A 232 9.90 -12.79 39.25
CA ALA A 232 9.98 -11.68 38.32
C ALA A 232 10.27 -12.12 36.88
N HIS A 233 9.81 -11.36 35.89
CA HIS A 233 10.25 -11.55 34.50
C HIS A 233 11.50 -10.71 34.21
N ALA A 234 12.62 -11.10 34.81
CA ALA A 234 13.90 -10.40 34.78
C ALA A 234 15.05 -11.38 34.45
N PRO A 235 16.21 -10.92 33.93
CA PRO A 235 17.30 -11.80 33.50
C PRO A 235 17.72 -12.82 34.55
N TYR A 236 17.85 -12.39 35.81
CA TYR A 236 18.26 -13.24 36.93
C TYR A 236 17.27 -14.35 37.30
N ASN A 237 16.01 -14.26 36.83
CA ASN A 237 14.97 -15.25 37.08
C ASN A 237 14.57 -16.01 35.80
N LEU A 238 15.32 -15.88 34.72
CA LEU A 238 15.10 -16.61 33.47
C LEU A 238 16.18 -17.66 33.24
N GLN A 239 15.78 -18.83 32.76
CA GLN A 239 16.68 -19.92 32.37
C GLN A 239 16.18 -20.59 31.09
N ILE A 240 17.10 -21.20 30.33
CA ILE A 240 16.74 -22.02 29.17
C ILE A 240 16.76 -23.49 29.59
N LEU A 241 15.60 -24.15 29.49
CA LEU A 241 15.44 -25.58 29.79
C LEU A 241 14.99 -26.34 28.55
N LEU A 242 15.22 -27.66 28.55
CA LEU A 242 14.50 -28.54 27.63
C LEU A 242 13.00 -28.39 27.86
N ALA A 243 12.22 -28.45 26.79
CA ALA A 243 10.77 -28.32 26.85
C ALA A 243 10.17 -29.38 27.78
N GLU A 244 10.67 -30.62 27.74
CA GLU A 244 10.25 -31.70 28.62
C GLU A 244 10.52 -31.40 30.10
N ASP A 245 11.71 -30.88 30.42
CA ASP A 245 12.07 -30.50 31.79
C ASP A 245 11.23 -29.35 32.32
N ASN A 246 10.99 -28.32 31.49
CA ASN A 246 10.12 -27.21 31.85
C ASN A 246 8.68 -27.70 32.12
N LEU A 247 8.14 -28.57 31.25
CA LEU A 247 6.80 -29.14 31.43
C LEU A 247 6.71 -29.99 32.72
N ARG A 248 7.76 -30.73 33.05
CA ARG A 248 7.86 -31.54 34.28
C ARG A 248 8.02 -30.68 35.55
N LYS A 249 8.75 -29.56 35.44
CA LYS A 249 8.90 -28.55 36.49
C LYS A 249 7.55 -27.89 36.80
N SER A 250 6.82 -27.47 35.77
CA SER A 250 5.53 -26.79 35.94
C SER A 250 5.66 -25.62 36.92
N ASP A 251 4.79 -25.55 37.93
CA ASP A 251 4.77 -24.51 38.96
C ASP A 251 5.62 -24.83 40.21
N LYS A 252 6.50 -25.85 40.13
CA LYS A 252 7.31 -26.27 41.27
C LYS A 252 8.48 -25.32 41.48
N TRP A 253 8.66 -24.93 42.74
CA TRP A 253 9.76 -24.13 43.24
C TRP A 253 10.03 -24.56 44.67
N SER A 254 11.27 -24.91 45.01
CA SER A 254 11.69 -25.17 46.39
C SER A 254 12.31 -23.91 46.95
N ASP A 255 11.72 -23.35 48.00
CA ASP A 255 12.30 -22.21 48.73
C ASP A 255 13.51 -22.60 49.61
N GLU A 256 13.90 -23.88 49.59
CA GLU A 256 14.96 -24.44 50.43
C GLU A 256 16.26 -24.68 49.64
N LEU A 257 17.13 -23.66 49.65
CA LEU A 257 18.59 -23.79 49.65
C LEU A 257 19.19 -22.72 50.57
#